data_AF-A0AA38JV87-F1
#
_entry.id   AF-A0AA38JV87-F1
#
_cell.length_a   1.000
_cell.length_b   1.000
_cell.length_c   1.000
_cell.angle_alpha   90.00
_cell.angle_beta   90.00
_cell.angle_gamma   90.00
#
_symmetry.space_group_name_H-M   'P 1'
#
loop_
_entity.id
_entity.type
_entity.pdbx_description
1 polymer ?
#
loop_
_entity_poly.entity_id
_entity_poly.type
_entity_poly.pdbx_seq_one_letter_code
_entity_poly.pdbx_strand_id
1 'polypeptide(L)'
;EKCLIDFVELIGNHSGENMAKTVWSMLEQYGLIISFVMDNATNNDTMKTSIGTRCSAQGIAFDAQKAWGRCLPHSIHLAAVKVHL
;
A
#
# COMPACT_ATOMS: atom_id res chain seq x y z
N GLU A 1 -14.57 14.29 -0.19
CA GLU A 1 -13.75 14.91 0.89
C GLU A 1 -12.58 13.98 1.21
N LYS A 2 -11.44 14.50 1.68
CA LYS A 2 -10.28 13.69 2.08
C LYS A 2 -10.17 13.71 3.60
N CYS A 3 -10.02 12.54 4.22
CA CYS A 3 -9.86 12.40 5.66
C CYS A 3 -8.53 11.71 5.97
N LEU A 4 -7.75 12.26 6.90
CA LEU A 4 -6.61 11.58 7.49
C LEU A 4 -7.15 10.61 8.54
N ILE A 5 -6.91 9.31 8.34
CA ILE A 5 -7.37 8.28 9.28
C ILE A 5 -6.40 8.13 10.45
N ASP A 6 -5.11 7.96 10.17
CA ASP A 6 -4.13 7.67 11.21
C ASP A 6 -2.68 7.93 10.76
N PHE A 7 -1.78 8.03 11.75
CA PHE A 7 -0.34 7.90 11.58
C PHE A 7 0.15 6.75 12.48
N VAL A 8 0.40 5.59 11.87
CA VAL A 8 0.86 4.41 12.59
C VAL A 8 2.38 4.32 12.50
N GLU A 9 3.06 4.39 13.65
CA GLU A 9 4.50 4.16 13.71
C GLU A 9 4.82 2.70 13.34
N LEU A 10 5.76 2.52 12.41
CA LEU A 10 6.23 1.20 12.02
C LEU A 10 7.38 0.77 12.94
N ILE A 11 7.10 -0.18 13.84
CA ILE A 11 8.11 -0.72 14.75
C ILE A 11 8.87 -1.88 14.07
N GLY A 12 10.20 -1.84 14.10
CA GLY A 12 11.07 -2.88 13.55
C GLY A 12 11.49 -2.62 12.10
N ASN A 13 11.77 -3.70 11.34
CA ASN A 13 12.27 -3.56 9.97
C ASN A 13 11.20 -3.04 9.02
N HIS A 14 11.58 -2.20 8.06
CA HIS A 14 10.68 -1.63 7.05
C HIS A 14 10.47 -2.60 5.86
N SER A 15 10.31 -3.89 6.15
CA SER A 15 9.98 -4.90 5.14
C SER A 15 8.50 -4.80 4.75
N GLY A 16 8.18 -5.24 3.53
CA GLY A 16 6.80 -5.21 3.04
C GLY A 16 5.84 -6.06 3.88
N GLU A 17 6.31 -7.18 4.43
CA GLU A 17 5.51 -8.03 5.32
C GLU A 17 5.19 -7.34 6.64
N ASN A 18 6.16 -6.62 7.22
CA ASN A 18 5.93 -5.87 8.45
C ASN A 18 4.96 -4.70 8.20
N MET A 19 5.17 -3.97 7.11
CA MET A 19 4.24 -2.92 6.68
C MET A 19 2.83 -3.47 6.45
N ALA A 20 2.70 -4.62 5.78
CA ALA A 20 1.41 -5.29 5.56
C ALA A 20 0.72 -5.64 6.87
N LYS A 21 1.45 -6.18 7.84
CA LYS A 21 0.88 -6.50 9.16
C LYS A 21 0.33 -5.25 9.84
N THR A 22 1.12 -4.18 9.88
CA THR A 22 0.73 -2.91 10.51
C THR A 22 -0.48 -2.28 9.82
N VAL A 23 -0.44 -2.18 8.50
CA VAL A 23 -1.55 -1.63 7.71
C VAL A 23 -2.80 -2.49 7.85
N TRP A 24 -2.67 -3.82 7.80
CA TRP A 24 -3.79 -4.74 7.97
C TRP A 24 -4.50 -4.56 9.32
N SER A 25 -3.74 -4.50 10.41
CA SER A 25 -4.32 -4.28 11.74
C SER A 25 -5.10 -2.96 11.83
N MET A 26 -4.60 -1.90 11.18
CA MET A 26 -5.32 -0.63 11.09
C MET A 26 -6.63 -0.79 10.30
N LEU A 27 -6.60 -1.45 9.15
CA LEU A 27 -7.78 -1.66 8.30
C LEU A 27 -8.87 -2.47 9.02
N GLU A 28 -8.49 -3.49 9.78
CA GLU A 28 -9.40 -4.26 10.62
C GLU A 28 -10.01 -3.38 11.72
N GLN A 29 -9.20 -2.55 12.38
CA GLN A 29 -9.65 -1.65 13.44
C GLN A 29 -10.71 -0.65 12.94
N TYR A 30 -10.56 -0.15 11.72
CA TYR A 30 -11.46 0.86 11.14
C TYR A 30 -12.52 0.29 10.18
N GLY A 31 -12.51 -1.02 9.89
CA GLY A 31 -13.48 -1.68 9.01
C GLY A 31 -13.45 -1.20 7.55
N LEU A 32 -12.26 -0.93 7.01
CA LEU A 32 -12.09 -0.27 5.70
C LEU A 32 -11.99 -1.26 4.52
N ILE A 33 -12.66 -0.95 3.41
CA ILE A 33 -12.52 -1.62 2.10
C ILE A 33 -11.64 -0.74 1.21
N ILE A 34 -10.70 -1.34 0.48
CA ILE A 34 -9.48 -0.62 0.12
C ILE A 34 -8.99 -0.82 -1.30
N SER A 35 -8.64 0.32 -1.90
CA SER A 35 -7.62 0.47 -2.92
C SER A 35 -6.49 1.32 -2.33
N PHE A 36 -5.24 1.04 -2.70
CA PHE A 36 -4.07 1.78 -2.22
C PHE A 36 -3.43 2.57 -3.35
N VAL A 37 -2.88 3.73 -2.99
CA VAL A 37 -1.98 4.52 -3.84
C VAL A 37 -0.67 4.69 -3.07
N MET A 38 0.43 4.18 -3.63
CA MET A 38 1.74 4.14 -2.97
C MET A 38 2.85 4.52 -3.94
N ASP A 39 4.03 4.88 -3.43
CA ASP A 39 5.20 5.09 -4.29
C ASP A 39 5.73 3.77 -4.88
N ASN A 40 6.79 3.86 -5.69
CA ASN A 40 7.33 2.72 -6.45
C ASN A 40 8.44 1.96 -5.68
N ALA A 41 8.44 2.01 -4.35
CA ALA A 41 9.36 1.23 -3.53
C ALA A 41 9.01 -0.27 -3.58
N THR A 42 10.02 -1.13 -3.66
CA THR A 42 9.82 -2.59 -3.82
C THR A 42 9.18 -3.26 -2.61
N ASN A 43 9.36 -2.72 -1.41
CA ASN A 43 8.66 -3.21 -0.22
C ASN A 43 7.13 -3.00 -0.32
N ASN A 44 6.66 -2.00 -1.09
CA ASN A 44 5.25 -1.85 -1.38
C ASN A 44 4.73 -3.00 -2.23
N ASP A 45 5.52 -3.57 -3.15
CA ASP A 45 5.11 -4.75 -3.95
C ASP A 45 4.94 -6.02 -3.10
N THR A 46 5.78 -6.16 -2.08
CA THR A 46 5.66 -7.23 -1.09
C THR A 46 4.48 -7.00 -0.14
N MET A 47 4.29 -5.77 0.34
CA MET A 47 3.18 -5.40 1.22
C MET A 47 1.84 -5.67 0.54
N LYS A 48 1.75 -5.16 -0.69
CA LYS A 48 0.73 -5.43 -1.69
C LYS A 48 0.36 -6.92 -1.69
N THR A 49 1.28 -7.79 -2.11
CA THR A 49 1.05 -9.24 -2.20
C THR A 49 0.55 -9.82 -0.88
N SER A 50 1.15 -9.42 0.24
CA SER A 50 0.78 -9.88 1.59
C SER A 50 -0.65 -9.50 1.99
N ILE A 51 -1.11 -8.28 1.66
CA ILE A 51 -2.50 -7.86 1.88
C ILE A 51 -3.45 -8.67 1.01
N GLY A 52 -3.09 -8.90 -0.27
CA GLY A 52 -3.89 -9.75 -1.16
C GLY A 52 -4.12 -11.15 -0.60
N THR A 53 -3.08 -11.80 -0.06
CA THR A 53 -3.19 -13.10 0.61
C THR A 53 -4.13 -13.07 1.81
N ARG A 54 -4.09 -12.00 2.62
CA ARG A 54 -4.98 -11.83 3.78
C ARG A 54 -6.44 -11.62 3.36
N CYS A 55 -6.68 -10.82 2.33
CA CYS A 55 -8.01 -10.67 1.75
C CYS A 55 -8.56 -12.02 1.28
N SER A 56 -7.77 -12.80 0.54
CA SER A 56 -8.18 -14.15 0.10
C SER A 56 -8.50 -15.09 1.28
N ALA A 57 -7.67 -15.06 2.34
CA ALA A 57 -7.91 -15.86 3.54
C ALA A 57 -9.20 -15.49 4.29
N GLN A 58 -9.63 -14.23 4.21
CA GLN A 58 -10.88 -13.75 4.81
C GLN A 58 -12.07 -13.77 3.83
N GLY A 59 -11.91 -14.30 2.62
CA GLY A 59 -12.97 -14.32 1.60
C GLY A 59 -13.34 -12.95 1.04
N ILE A 60 -12.47 -11.95 1.21
CA ILE A 60 -12.66 -10.60 0.70
C ILE A 60 -12.26 -10.56 -0.78
N ALA A 61 -13.21 -10.20 -1.64
CA ALA A 61 -12.94 -10.00 -3.06
C ALA A 61 -11.99 -8.81 -3.25
N PHE A 62 -10.74 -9.11 -3.61
CA PHE A 62 -9.69 -8.12 -3.77
C PHE A 62 -8.89 -8.41 -5.05
N ASP A 63 -9.03 -7.51 -6.04
CA ASP A 63 -8.20 -7.55 -7.24
C ASP A 63 -7.02 -6.63 -7.06
N ALA A 64 -5.91 -7.23 -6.66
CA ALA A 64 -4.58 -6.64 -6.64
C ALA A 64 -4.33 -5.62 -7.76
N GLN A 65 -4.51 -6.00 -9.02
CA GLN A 65 -4.12 -5.14 -10.13
C GLN A 65 -5.01 -3.89 -10.24
N LYS A 66 -6.28 -3.99 -9.83
CA LYS A 66 -7.24 -2.88 -9.90
C LYS A 66 -7.25 -2.03 -8.63
N ALA A 67 -6.95 -2.63 -7.49
CA ALA A 67 -6.94 -1.98 -6.20
C ALA A 67 -5.63 -1.22 -5.93
N TRP A 68 -4.65 -1.24 -6.84
CA TRP A 68 -3.34 -0.63 -6.61
C TRP A 68 -2.93 0.38 -7.68
N GLY A 69 -2.90 1.66 -7.29
CA GLY A 69 -2.39 2.77 -8.06
C GLY A 69 -0.98 3.19 -7.65
N ARG A 70 -0.24 3.80 -8.59
CA ARG A 70 1.05 4.43 -8.30
C ARG A 70 0.85 5.88 -7.86
N CYS A 71 1.71 6.36 -6.99
CA CYS A 71 1.76 7.75 -6.58
C CYS A 71 2.08 8.65 -7.79
N LEU A 72 1.14 9.54 -8.13
CA LEU A 72 1.27 10.44 -9.27
C LEU A 72 2.49 11.37 -9.15
N PRO A 73 2.70 12.08 -8.02
CA PRO A 73 3.91 12.88 -7.83
C PRO A 73 5.21 12.11 -8.04
N HIS A 74 5.32 10.89 -7.50
CA HIS A 74 6.52 10.07 -7.66
C HIS A 74 6.72 9.66 -9.13
N SER A 75 5.63 9.33 -9.84
CA SER A 75 5.69 8.98 -11.26
C SER A 75 6.16 10.15 -12.13
N ILE A 76 5.68 11.36 -11.85
CA ILE A 76 6.12 12.59 -12.53
C ILE A 76 7.59 12.88 -12.23
N HIS A 77 8.00 12.77 -10.96
CA HIS A 77 9.39 12.98 -10.56
C HIS A 77 10.34 12.04 -11.30
N LEU A 78 10.03 10.73 -11.35
CA LEU A 78 10.83 9.76 -12.10
C LEU A 78 10.88 10.07 -13.59
N ALA A 79 9.77 10.53 -14.19
CA ALA A 79 9.73 10.93 -15.60
C ALA A 79 10.64 12.14 -15.86
N ALA A 80 10.59 13.16 -15.01
CA ALA A 80 11.45 14.34 -15.12
C ALA A 80 12.93 13.97 -14.98
N VAL A 81 13.30 13.18 -13.96
CA VAL A 81 14.68 12.70 -13.78
C VAL A 81 15.19 11.93 -15.00
N LYS A 82 14.36 11.07 -15.60
CA LYS A 82 14.74 10.30 -16.80
C LYS A 82 14.90 11.14 -18.07
N VAL A 83 14.19 12.27 -18.19
CA VAL A 83 14.32 13.19 -19.34
C VAL A 83 15.56 14.09 -19.23
N HIS A 84 16.14 14.19 -18.04
CA HIS A 84 17.38 14.93 -17.78
C HIS A 84 18.65 14.06 -17.80
N LEU A 85 18.52 12.77 -18.13
CA LEU A 85 19.62 11.81 -18.38
C LEU A 85 19.67 11.48 -19.88
#